data_AF-A0A7C9AR33-F1
#
_entry.id   AF-A0A7C9AR33-F1
#
_cell.length_a   1.000
_cell.length_b   1.000
_cell.length_c   1.000
_cell.angle_alpha   90.00
_cell.angle_beta   90.00
_cell.angle_gamma   90.00
#
_symmetry.space_group_name_H-M   'P 1'
#
loop_
_entity.id
_entity.type
_entity.pdbx_description
1 polymer ?
#
loop_
_entity_poly.entity_id
_entity_poly.type
_entity_poly.pdbx_seq_one_letter_code
_entity_poly.pdbx_strand_id
1 'polypeptide(L)'
;MEKIESDWDLLEALDPDVATKILMCLDDPADIFRASSVSRAWRDFVIRNGICKHLCLKLFPQLCGIARVIDVSSTPKKCAGVGCSRSIEWDHLKEEHRLYTTLARGLTSSYVGECLADAISASSTDNYPEEGIHNTLESRDRIGRRPSYWSSSGQSNPEVPERLTYKLISDICVITEINIQPFQAFFQRNTPIYSAKAVRFRTGYRILPDDYEQDFKGHESKTSAEKFMWTYTSQEFPMVQESGLQNFKLPQPVLCIGGYLQIELLGRVQKQAMDDLYYICVAYVQVIGRLLDPVFG
;
A
#
# COMPACT_ATOMS: atom_id res chain seq x y z
N MET A 1 -41.53 -40.17 24.49
CA MET A 1 -40.06 -40.25 24.61
C MET A 1 -39.52 -39.06 23.82
N GLU A 2 -39.37 -37.92 24.50
CA GLU A 2 -38.77 -36.73 23.90
C GLU A 2 -37.29 -37.01 23.67
N LYS A 3 -36.84 -36.85 22.42
CA LYS A 3 -35.41 -36.74 22.14
C LYS A 3 -34.95 -35.43 22.75
N ILE A 4 -34.21 -35.50 23.84
CA ILE A 4 -33.35 -34.41 24.28
C ILE A 4 -32.24 -34.35 23.22
N GLU A 5 -32.39 -33.46 22.24
CA GLU A 5 -31.24 -33.00 21.47
C GLU A 5 -30.28 -32.38 22.48
N SER A 6 -29.14 -33.02 22.67
CA SER A 6 -28.06 -32.48 23.46
C SER A 6 -27.55 -31.26 22.70
N ASP A 7 -27.96 -30.07 23.15
CA ASP A 7 -27.52 -28.78 22.61
C ASP A 7 -26.05 -28.60 22.99
N TRP A 8 -25.16 -29.15 22.16
CA TRP A 8 -23.71 -29.21 22.42
C TRP A 8 -23.06 -27.99 21.76
N ASP A 9 -22.63 -27.00 22.55
CA ASP A 9 -21.82 -25.89 22.03
C ASP A 9 -20.33 -26.26 22.09
N LEU A 10 -19.65 -26.20 20.96
CA LEU A 10 -18.20 -26.45 20.86
C LEU A 10 -17.40 -25.55 21.81
N LEU A 11 -17.85 -24.31 22.05
CA LEU A 11 -17.18 -23.40 22.97
C LEU A 11 -17.34 -23.81 24.45
N GLU A 12 -18.37 -24.59 24.78
CA GLU A 12 -18.54 -25.17 26.11
C GLU A 12 -17.73 -26.47 26.27
N ALA A 13 -17.46 -27.17 25.17
CA ALA A 13 -16.69 -28.40 25.16
C ALA A 13 -15.17 -28.20 25.14
N LEU A 14 -14.69 -27.01 24.75
CA LEU A 14 -13.27 -26.68 24.63
C LEU A 14 -12.81 -25.73 25.74
N ASP A 15 -11.55 -25.90 26.15
CA ASP A 15 -10.88 -24.89 26.96
C ASP A 15 -10.80 -23.55 26.19
N PRO A 16 -11.07 -22.39 26.84
CA PRO A 16 -11.06 -21.08 26.17
C PRO A 16 -9.75 -20.74 25.45
N ASP A 17 -8.60 -21.18 25.95
CA ASP A 17 -7.31 -20.92 25.30
C ASP A 17 -7.16 -21.78 24.04
N VAL A 18 -7.68 -23.01 24.06
CA VAL A 18 -7.73 -23.91 22.90
C VAL A 18 -8.67 -23.36 21.84
N ALA A 19 -9.89 -22.95 22.22
CA ALA A 19 -10.85 -22.35 21.31
C ALA A 19 -10.30 -21.06 20.67
N THR A 20 -9.62 -20.22 21.45
CA THR A 20 -8.95 -19.01 20.96
C THR A 20 -7.88 -19.34 19.92
N LYS A 21 -7.00 -20.32 20.21
CA LYS A 21 -5.96 -20.74 19.26
C LYS A 21 -6.54 -21.28 17.96
N ILE A 22 -7.61 -22.08 18.02
CA ILE A 22 -8.31 -22.60 16.84
C ILE A 22 -8.85 -21.45 15.99
N LEU A 23 -9.54 -20.48 16.60
CA LEU A 23 -10.06 -19.31 15.89
C LEU A 23 -8.95 -18.43 15.31
N MET A 24 -7.80 -18.31 15.99
CA MET A 24 -6.63 -17.58 15.49
C MET A 24 -5.91 -18.26 14.31
N CYS A 25 -6.23 -19.53 14.03
CA CYS A 25 -5.76 -20.22 12.81
C CYS A 25 -6.55 -19.83 11.56
N LEU A 26 -7.70 -19.16 11.69
CA LEU A 26 -8.47 -18.69 10.54
C LEU A 26 -7.79 -17.46 9.92
N ASP A 27 -7.58 -17.49 8.61
CA ASP A 27 -6.88 -16.43 7.86
C ASP A 27 -7.83 -15.48 7.11
N ASP A 28 -9.08 -15.89 6.87
CA ASP A 28 -10.11 -15.04 6.24
C ASP A 28 -10.98 -14.36 7.31
N PRO A 29 -11.03 -13.02 7.37
CA PRO A 29 -11.95 -12.30 8.25
C PRO A 29 -13.40 -12.78 8.11
N ALA A 30 -13.84 -13.16 6.90
CA ALA A 30 -15.18 -13.67 6.65
C ALA A 30 -15.51 -14.92 7.49
N ASP A 31 -14.53 -15.78 7.78
CA ASP A 31 -14.74 -16.97 8.60
C ASP A 31 -14.95 -16.62 10.07
N ILE A 32 -14.30 -15.56 10.57
CA ILE A 32 -14.57 -15.03 11.92
C ILE A 32 -15.98 -14.46 12.02
N PHE A 33 -16.47 -13.78 10.99
CA PHE A 33 -17.85 -13.30 10.93
C PHE A 33 -18.85 -14.45 10.93
N ARG A 34 -18.59 -15.50 10.14
CA ARG A 34 -19.42 -16.70 10.09
C ARG A 34 -19.47 -17.39 11.46
N ALA A 35 -18.32 -17.56 12.10
CA ALA A 35 -18.21 -18.09 13.47
C ALA A 35 -19.03 -17.24 14.46
N SER A 36 -18.92 -15.91 14.37
CA SER A 36 -19.68 -14.97 15.21
C SER A 36 -21.20 -15.00 14.96
N SER A 37 -21.64 -15.58 13.84
CA SER A 37 -23.06 -15.67 13.47
C SER A 37 -23.72 -16.96 13.97
N VAL A 38 -22.95 -17.91 14.51
CA VAL A 38 -23.45 -19.20 15.01
C VAL A 38 -24.36 -19.01 16.23
N SER A 39 -23.91 -18.27 17.23
CA SER A 39 -24.69 -18.00 18.45
C SER A 39 -24.24 -16.71 19.13
N ARG A 40 -25.01 -16.26 20.14
CA ARG A 40 -24.60 -15.13 20.99
C ARG A 40 -23.32 -15.44 21.77
N ALA A 41 -23.15 -16.68 22.24
CA ALA A 41 -21.96 -17.12 22.96
C ALA A 41 -20.71 -17.01 22.08
N TRP A 42 -20.81 -17.46 20.82
CA TRP A 42 -19.73 -17.35 19.84
C TRP A 42 -19.34 -15.91 19.53
N ARG A 43 -20.33 -15.06 19.28
CA ARG A 43 -20.08 -13.64 19.06
C ARG A 43 -19.40 -12.99 20.25
N ASP A 44 -19.91 -13.25 21.45
CA ASP A 44 -19.37 -12.66 22.67
C ASP A 44 -17.95 -13.17 22.96
N PHE A 45 -17.67 -14.45 22.66
CA PHE A 45 -16.33 -15.03 22.74
C PHE A 45 -15.35 -14.37 21.76
N VAL A 46 -15.75 -14.16 20.50
CA VAL A 46 -14.94 -13.49 19.49
C VAL A 46 -14.61 -12.05 19.89
N ILE A 47 -15.61 -11.31 20.39
CA ILE A 47 -15.45 -9.92 20.86
C ILE A 47 -14.52 -9.88 22.07
N ARG A 48 -14.79 -10.71 23.08
CA ARG A 48 -14.08 -10.69 24.36
C ARG A 48 -12.60 -11.07 24.21
N ASN A 49 -12.28 -11.97 23.29
CA ASN A 49 -10.91 -12.40 23.01
C ASN A 49 -10.24 -11.59 21.88
N GLY A 50 -10.90 -10.56 21.34
CA GLY A 50 -10.31 -9.66 20.35
C GLY A 50 -9.87 -10.35 19.05
N ILE A 51 -10.53 -11.44 18.64
CA ILE A 51 -10.07 -12.29 17.53
C ILE A 51 -9.99 -11.51 16.21
N CYS A 52 -11.00 -10.69 15.89
CA CYS A 52 -11.00 -9.86 14.68
C CYS A 52 -9.84 -8.86 14.66
N LYS A 53 -9.52 -8.24 15.81
CA LYS A 53 -8.39 -7.33 15.94
C LYS A 53 -7.08 -8.06 15.68
N HIS A 54 -6.91 -9.23 16.30
CA HIS A 54 -5.70 -10.04 16.12
C HIS A 54 -5.51 -10.44 14.65
N LEU A 55 -6.56 -10.92 14.00
CA LEU A 55 -6.51 -11.30 12.58
C LEU A 55 -6.21 -10.08 11.68
N CYS A 56 -6.84 -8.93 11.94
CA CYS A 56 -6.58 -7.71 11.18
C CYS A 56 -5.11 -7.27 11.29
N LEU A 57 -4.52 -7.31 12.49
CA LEU A 57 -3.11 -7.01 12.72
C LEU A 57 -2.16 -8.04 12.10
N LYS A 58 -2.56 -9.32 12.06
CA LYS A 58 -1.81 -10.39 11.40
C LYS A 58 -1.76 -10.17 9.88
N LEU A 59 -2.90 -9.81 9.28
CA LEU A 59 -3.01 -9.56 7.83
C LEU A 59 -2.32 -8.25 7.43
N PHE A 60 -2.37 -7.24 8.30
CA PHE A 60 -1.81 -5.91 8.02
C PHE A 60 -0.92 -5.45 9.18
N PRO A 61 0.32 -5.96 9.28
CA PRO A 61 1.25 -5.62 10.36
C PRO A 61 1.54 -4.11 10.48
N GLN A 62 1.33 -3.34 9.41
CA GLN A 62 1.48 -1.88 9.38
C GLN A 62 0.52 -1.18 10.36
N LEU A 63 -0.57 -1.84 10.77
CA LEU A 63 -1.52 -1.33 11.76
C LEU A 63 -1.03 -1.43 13.21
N CYS A 64 0.00 -2.23 13.51
CA CYS A 64 0.45 -2.48 14.89
C CYS A 64 0.92 -1.22 15.64
N GLY A 65 1.35 -0.18 14.92
CA GLY A 65 1.75 1.11 15.49
C GLY A 65 0.60 2.11 15.70
N ILE A 66 -0.62 1.78 15.27
CA ILE A 66 -1.77 2.67 15.38
C ILE A 66 -2.35 2.59 16.79
N ALA A 67 -2.28 3.72 17.51
CA ALA A 67 -2.76 3.80 18.88
C ALA A 67 -4.27 3.52 19.00
N ARG A 68 -5.07 4.08 18.09
CA ARG A 68 -6.53 3.93 18.04
C ARG A 68 -7.07 4.06 16.62
N VAL A 69 -8.07 3.26 16.29
CA VAL A 69 -8.97 3.47 15.16
C VAL A 69 -10.21 4.15 15.71
N ILE A 70 -10.73 5.19 15.05
CA ILE A 70 -11.89 5.95 15.51
C ILE A 70 -12.89 6.05 14.36
N ASP A 71 -14.16 5.79 14.65
CA ASP A 71 -15.26 6.05 13.71
C ASP A 71 -15.66 7.53 13.80
N VAL A 72 -15.22 8.34 12.83
CA VAL A 72 -15.52 9.78 12.79
C VAL A 72 -17.02 10.07 12.57
N SER A 73 -17.75 9.12 11.99
CA SER A 73 -19.21 9.23 11.77
C SER A 73 -20.01 8.96 13.05
N SER A 74 -19.39 8.33 14.05
CA SER A 74 -20.03 8.08 15.34
C SER A 74 -20.04 9.38 16.15
N THR A 75 -21.25 9.89 16.41
CA THR A 75 -21.43 10.99 17.36
C THR A 75 -20.84 10.57 18.71
N PRO A 76 -20.01 11.41 19.36
CA PRO A 76 -19.48 11.06 20.67
C PRO A 76 -20.69 10.89 21.60
N LYS A 77 -20.93 9.65 22.04
CA LYS A 77 -21.90 9.37 23.09
C LYS A 77 -21.44 10.19 24.29
N LYS A 78 -22.16 11.27 24.62
CA LYS A 78 -22.02 11.92 25.91
C LYS A 78 -22.17 10.81 26.95
N CYS A 79 -21.14 10.58 27.75
CA CYS A 79 -21.20 9.71 28.92
C CYS A 79 -22.21 10.34 29.90
N ALA A 80 -23.49 10.07 29.67
CA ALA A 80 -24.55 10.35 30.61
C ALA A 80 -24.75 9.08 31.43
N GLY A 81 -24.27 9.11 32.66
CA GLY A 81 -24.56 8.09 33.66
C GLY A 81 -23.33 7.35 34.13
N VAL A 82 -23.15 7.33 35.45
CA VAL A 82 -22.19 6.51 36.20
C VAL A 82 -22.46 5.03 35.87
N GLY A 83 -21.83 4.52 34.82
CA GLY A 83 -21.89 3.11 34.43
C GLY A 83 -20.92 2.28 35.25
N CYS A 84 -21.32 1.04 35.58
CA CYS A 84 -20.42 0.05 36.18
C CYS A 84 -19.20 -0.15 35.25
N SER A 85 -17.98 -0.23 35.81
CA SER A 85 -16.72 -0.37 35.06
C SER A 85 -16.78 -1.50 34.01
N ARG A 86 -17.45 -2.61 34.35
CA ARG A 86 -17.62 -3.79 33.48
C ARG A 86 -18.55 -3.56 32.28
N SER A 87 -19.53 -2.65 32.40
CA SER A 87 -20.41 -2.27 31.29
C SER A 87 -19.66 -1.41 30.29
N ILE A 88 -18.86 -0.47 30.78
CA ILE A 88 -18.04 0.43 29.96
C ILE A 88 -16.98 -0.37 29.19
N GLU A 89 -16.30 -1.31 29.86
CA GLU A 89 -15.33 -2.21 29.24
C GLU A 89 -15.96 -3.05 28.10
N TRP A 90 -17.15 -3.60 28.32
CA TRP A 90 -17.84 -4.39 27.31
C TRP A 90 -18.27 -3.57 26.08
N ASP A 91 -18.74 -2.34 26.30
CA ASP A 91 -19.08 -1.43 25.21
C ASP A 91 -17.84 -1.04 24.39
N HIS A 92 -16.69 -0.81 25.04
CA HIS A 92 -15.42 -0.59 24.35
C HIS A 92 -14.98 -1.79 23.51
N LEU A 93 -15.09 -3.02 24.03
CA LEU A 93 -14.75 -4.23 23.26
C LEU A 93 -15.63 -4.41 22.03
N LYS A 94 -16.93 -4.12 22.15
CA LYS A 94 -17.86 -4.14 21.01
C LYS A 94 -17.51 -3.09 19.95
N GLU A 95 -17.19 -1.88 20.40
CA GLU A 95 -16.79 -0.80 19.52
C GLU A 95 -15.49 -1.15 18.78
N GLU A 96 -14.46 -1.60 19.51
CA GLU A 96 -13.19 -2.04 18.94
C GLU A 96 -13.40 -3.20 17.94
N HIS A 97 -14.20 -4.20 18.32
CA HIS A 97 -14.57 -5.28 17.42
C HIS A 97 -15.20 -4.73 16.14
N ARG A 98 -16.21 -3.84 16.23
CA ARG A 98 -16.85 -3.23 15.05
C ARG A 98 -15.86 -2.50 14.15
N LEU A 99 -14.93 -1.74 14.73
CA LEU A 99 -13.91 -0.98 13.99
C LEU A 99 -12.97 -1.89 13.22
N TYR A 100 -12.29 -2.83 13.89
CA TYR A 100 -11.36 -3.75 13.25
C TYR A 100 -12.03 -4.67 12.24
N THR A 101 -13.28 -5.03 12.50
CA THR A 101 -14.09 -5.84 11.61
C THR A 101 -14.45 -5.08 10.33
N THR A 102 -14.81 -3.80 10.46
CA THR A 102 -15.06 -2.91 9.30
C THR A 102 -13.78 -2.67 8.51
N LEU A 103 -12.67 -2.42 9.19
CA LEU A 103 -11.35 -2.21 8.61
C LEU A 103 -10.87 -3.44 7.86
N ALA A 104 -10.86 -4.61 8.49
CA ALA A 104 -10.45 -5.86 7.86
C ALA A 104 -11.30 -6.16 6.62
N ARG A 105 -12.62 -5.94 6.69
CA ARG A 105 -13.51 -6.09 5.53
C ARG A 105 -13.16 -5.10 4.42
N GLY A 106 -12.96 -3.82 4.74
CA GLY A 106 -12.56 -2.80 3.78
C GLY A 106 -11.24 -3.14 3.10
N LEU A 107 -10.27 -3.67 3.83
CA LEU A 107 -8.94 -4.01 3.31
C LEU A 107 -8.93 -5.29 2.46
N THR A 108 -9.87 -6.20 2.67
CA THR A 108 -9.90 -7.51 2.00
C THR A 108 -10.93 -7.63 0.88
N SER A 109 -12.04 -6.89 0.97
CA SER A 109 -13.21 -7.06 0.10
C SER A 109 -13.46 -5.90 -0.87
N SER A 110 -12.68 -4.82 -0.78
CA SER A 110 -12.80 -3.65 -1.67
C SER A 110 -12.38 -3.97 -3.10
N TYR A 111 -12.85 -3.17 -4.06
CA TYR A 111 -12.50 -3.32 -5.47
C TYR A 111 -10.98 -3.26 -5.69
N VAL A 112 -10.46 -4.17 -6.52
CA VAL A 112 -9.06 -4.15 -6.95
C VAL A 112 -8.97 -3.34 -8.24
N GLY A 113 -8.15 -2.30 -8.25
CA GLY A 113 -7.97 -1.42 -9.41
C GLY A 113 -6.71 -0.59 -9.34
N GLU A 114 -6.63 0.38 -10.25
CA GLU A 114 -5.56 1.38 -10.29
C GLU A 114 -5.55 2.20 -9.00
N CYS A 115 -4.35 2.47 -8.48
CA CYS A 115 -4.12 3.20 -7.25
C CYS A 115 -3.20 4.42 -7.45
N LEU A 116 -2.57 4.58 -8.61
CA LEU A 116 -1.71 5.72 -8.91
C LEU A 116 -2.54 6.96 -9.26
N ALA A 117 -2.23 8.11 -8.65
CA ALA A 117 -2.92 9.37 -8.92
C ALA A 117 -2.05 10.36 -9.67
N ASP A 118 -0.83 10.61 -9.17
CA ASP A 118 0.02 11.66 -9.70
C ASP A 118 1.52 11.35 -9.53
N ALA A 119 2.34 11.99 -10.36
CA ALA A 119 3.78 11.92 -10.31
C ALA A 119 4.34 13.12 -9.53
N ILE A 120 5.10 12.85 -8.47
CA ILE A 120 5.57 13.89 -7.55
C ILE A 120 6.98 14.38 -7.90
N SER A 121 7.93 13.46 -8.04
CA SER A 121 9.32 13.82 -8.35
C SER A 121 10.15 12.63 -8.81
N ALA A 122 11.16 12.92 -9.60
CA ALA A 122 12.27 12.00 -9.89
C ALA A 122 13.55 12.51 -9.22
N SER A 123 14.48 11.62 -8.86
CA SER A 123 15.80 12.02 -8.30
C SER A 123 16.65 12.78 -9.31
N SER A 124 16.50 12.48 -10.59
CA SER A 124 17.09 13.23 -11.69
C SER A 124 16.15 13.22 -12.90
N THR A 125 16.37 14.11 -13.85
CA THR A 125 15.71 14.11 -15.15
C THR A 125 16.67 14.71 -16.15
N ASP A 126 16.78 14.11 -17.35
CA ASP A 126 17.68 14.62 -18.39
C ASP A 126 17.09 15.86 -19.07
N ASN A 127 16.17 15.68 -20.03
CA ASN A 127 15.57 16.79 -20.77
C ASN A 127 14.22 17.20 -20.15
N TYR A 128 14.26 17.87 -19.00
CA TYR A 128 13.04 18.39 -18.35
C TYR A 128 12.49 19.63 -19.08
N PRO A 129 11.17 19.74 -19.33
CA PRO A 129 10.10 18.82 -18.90
C PRO A 129 9.78 17.68 -19.88
N GLU A 130 10.34 17.65 -21.09
CA GLU A 130 9.94 16.74 -22.16
C GLU A 130 10.06 15.26 -21.79
N GLU A 131 11.08 14.89 -21.01
CA GLU A 131 11.34 13.54 -20.50
C GLU A 131 11.00 13.42 -19.00
N GLY A 132 9.99 14.17 -18.55
CA GLY A 132 9.59 14.24 -17.16
C GLY A 132 8.82 13.02 -16.66
N ILE A 133 8.82 12.85 -15.34
CA ILE A 133 8.11 11.75 -14.64
C ILE A 133 6.61 11.69 -14.94
N HIS A 134 5.96 12.82 -15.21
CA HIS A 134 4.53 12.87 -15.53
C HIS A 134 4.16 12.04 -16.78
N ASN A 135 5.10 11.83 -17.72
CA ASN A 135 4.87 10.97 -18.88
C ASN A 135 4.60 9.51 -18.47
N THR A 136 5.11 9.06 -17.32
CA THR A 136 4.94 7.68 -16.84
C THR A 136 3.52 7.36 -16.37
N LEU A 137 2.63 8.34 -16.29
CA LEU A 137 1.22 8.14 -15.96
C LEU A 137 0.42 7.66 -17.18
N GLU A 138 0.91 7.88 -18.39
CA GLU A 138 0.22 7.50 -19.62
C GLU A 138 0.72 6.16 -20.14
N SER A 139 -0.20 5.23 -20.39
CA SER A 139 0.14 3.89 -20.90
C SER A 139 0.70 3.88 -22.33
N ARG A 140 0.66 5.01 -23.02
CA ARG A 140 1.17 5.16 -24.38
C ARG A 140 2.56 5.77 -24.33
N ASP A 141 3.56 4.98 -24.69
CA ASP A 141 4.96 5.41 -24.88
C ASP A 141 5.16 6.38 -26.07
N ARG A 142 4.07 6.72 -26.78
CA ARG A 142 4.04 7.65 -27.89
C ARG A 142 2.73 8.43 -27.95
N ILE A 143 2.83 9.75 -27.86
CA ILE A 143 1.71 10.69 -28.03
C ILE A 143 1.84 11.36 -29.40
N GLY A 144 1.01 10.92 -30.34
CA GLY A 144 1.08 11.34 -31.74
C GLY A 144 2.39 10.90 -32.41
N ARG A 145 3.33 11.83 -32.59
CA ARG A 145 4.69 11.57 -33.12
C ARG A 145 5.79 11.69 -32.07
N ARG A 146 5.46 12.12 -30.85
CA ARG A 146 6.44 12.34 -29.79
C ARG A 146 6.54 11.11 -28.90
N PRO A 147 7.75 10.65 -28.54
CA PRO A 147 7.90 9.64 -27.50
C PRO A 147 7.43 10.23 -26.15
N SER A 148 6.88 9.40 -25.28
CA SER A 148 6.40 9.76 -23.95
C SER A 148 7.02 8.79 -22.95
N TYR A 149 7.95 9.30 -22.14
CA TYR A 149 8.70 8.54 -21.15
C TYR A 149 9.36 9.50 -20.16
N TRP A 150 9.81 8.95 -19.04
CA TRP A 150 10.78 9.59 -18.17
C TRP A 150 12.19 9.11 -18.49
N SER A 151 13.17 10.01 -18.42
CA SER A 151 14.60 9.73 -18.58
C SER A 151 15.40 10.26 -17.39
N SER A 152 16.26 9.42 -16.80
CA SER A 152 17.25 9.85 -15.82
C SER A 152 18.34 10.71 -16.45
N SER A 153 19.03 11.55 -15.68
CA SER A 153 20.32 12.10 -16.12
C SER A 153 21.36 10.97 -16.29
N GLY A 154 22.31 11.18 -17.21
CA GLY A 154 23.38 10.22 -17.49
C GLY A 154 24.33 10.01 -16.31
N GLN A 155 24.77 8.77 -16.10
CA GLN A 155 25.72 8.41 -15.05
C GLN A 155 26.86 7.53 -15.58
N SER A 156 28.09 7.79 -15.14
CA SER A 156 29.25 6.95 -15.48
C SER A 156 29.28 5.66 -14.66
N ASN A 157 28.88 5.73 -13.39
CA ASN A 157 28.75 4.58 -12.51
C ASN A 157 27.36 3.94 -12.67
N PRO A 158 27.25 2.69 -13.16
CA PRO A 158 25.96 2.03 -13.35
C PRO A 158 25.25 1.68 -12.04
N GLU A 159 25.95 1.69 -10.90
CA GLU A 159 25.37 1.33 -9.61
C GLU A 159 24.66 2.51 -8.91
N VAL A 160 24.68 3.72 -9.51
CA VAL A 160 23.92 4.88 -9.00
C VAL A 160 22.43 4.69 -9.30
N PRO A 161 21.57 4.54 -8.27
CA PRO A 161 20.16 4.28 -8.47
C PRO A 161 19.39 5.55 -8.85
N GLU A 162 18.18 5.37 -9.35
CA GLU A 162 17.19 6.42 -9.53
C GLU A 162 15.95 6.17 -8.68
N ARG A 163 15.20 7.22 -8.38
CA ARG A 163 14.00 7.20 -7.55
C ARG A 163 12.89 7.97 -8.22
N LEU A 164 11.76 7.31 -8.42
CA LEU A 164 10.51 7.92 -8.89
C LEU A 164 9.50 7.89 -7.75
N THR A 165 9.00 9.07 -7.36
CA THR A 165 8.05 9.22 -6.25
C THR A 165 6.70 9.65 -6.79
N TYR A 166 5.66 8.97 -6.31
CA TYR A 166 4.27 9.12 -6.77
C TYR A 166 3.32 9.30 -5.59
N LYS A 167 2.17 9.91 -5.89
CA LYS A 167 1.01 9.99 -5.00
C LYS A 167 -0.03 8.97 -5.45
N LEU A 168 -0.61 8.29 -4.47
CA LEU A 168 -1.68 7.33 -4.65
C LEU A 168 -3.03 8.03 -4.56
N ILE A 169 -4.07 7.40 -5.11
CA ILE A 169 -5.45 7.93 -5.14
C ILE A 169 -5.99 8.17 -3.73
N SER A 170 -5.62 7.31 -2.78
CA SER A 170 -6.02 7.42 -1.38
C SER A 170 -4.81 7.37 -0.46
N ASP A 171 -4.90 8.11 0.64
CA ASP A 171 -3.92 8.08 1.72
C ASP A 171 -3.86 6.70 2.40
N ILE A 172 -4.91 5.89 2.27
CA ILE A 172 -4.92 4.52 2.76
C ILE A 172 -5.38 3.57 1.65
N CYS A 173 -4.47 2.70 1.21
CA CYS A 173 -4.75 1.68 0.21
C CYS A 173 -3.91 0.43 0.42
N VAL A 174 -4.38 -0.71 -0.09
CA VAL A 174 -3.64 -1.98 -0.06
C VAL A 174 -3.04 -2.22 -1.44
N ILE A 175 -1.72 -2.15 -1.55
CA ILE A 175 -1.01 -2.41 -2.81
C ILE A 175 -0.69 -3.89 -2.91
N THR A 176 -0.98 -4.48 -4.06
CA THR A 176 -0.69 -5.90 -4.32
C THR A 176 0.34 -6.09 -5.43
N GLU A 177 0.40 -5.16 -6.38
CA GLU A 177 1.23 -5.28 -7.57
C GLU A 177 1.61 -3.88 -8.08
N ILE A 178 2.86 -3.73 -8.51
CA ILE A 178 3.34 -2.53 -9.19
C ILE A 178 3.85 -2.98 -10.56
N ASN A 179 3.45 -2.32 -11.63
CA ASN A 179 3.88 -2.66 -12.99
C ASN A 179 4.68 -1.51 -13.57
N ILE A 180 5.77 -1.84 -14.25
CA ILE A 180 6.68 -0.85 -14.85
C ILE A 180 7.00 -1.30 -16.27
N GLN A 181 6.89 -0.38 -17.21
CA GLN A 181 7.32 -0.57 -18.59
C GLN A 181 8.60 0.22 -18.83
N PRO A 182 9.76 -0.44 -19.02
CA PRO A 182 10.95 0.26 -19.49
C PRO A 182 10.75 0.85 -20.89
N PHE A 183 11.38 1.98 -21.16
CA PHE A 183 11.25 2.64 -22.45
C PHE A 183 12.26 2.11 -23.47
N GLN A 184 11.78 1.85 -24.69
CA GLN A 184 12.59 1.55 -25.87
C GLN A 184 12.77 2.82 -26.68
N ALA A 185 14.01 3.27 -26.84
CA ALA A 185 14.32 4.45 -27.62
C ALA A 185 14.28 4.15 -29.12
N PHE A 186 13.07 3.99 -29.66
CA PHE A 186 12.81 3.64 -31.06
C PHE A 186 13.35 4.68 -32.08
N PHE A 187 13.69 5.88 -31.60
CA PHE A 187 14.31 6.94 -32.40
C PHE A 187 15.85 6.83 -32.46
N GLN A 188 16.46 5.95 -31.66
CA GLN A 188 17.90 5.70 -31.67
C GLN A 188 18.26 4.45 -32.49
N ARG A 189 19.50 4.40 -32.99
CA ARG A 189 20.01 3.24 -33.73
C ARG A 189 19.99 1.99 -32.83
N ASN A 190 19.55 0.86 -33.39
CA ASN A 190 19.35 -0.42 -32.69
C ASN A 190 18.24 -0.41 -31.63
N THR A 191 17.47 0.67 -31.52
CA THR A 191 16.30 0.78 -30.63
C THR A 191 16.58 0.28 -29.20
N PRO A 192 17.59 0.82 -28.50
CA PRO A 192 18.02 0.33 -27.20
C PRO A 192 16.92 0.48 -26.14
N ILE A 193 16.95 -0.42 -25.15
CA ILE A 193 16.03 -0.41 -24.01
C ILE A 193 16.80 0.05 -22.79
N TYR A 194 16.30 1.07 -22.11
CA TYR A 194 16.97 1.68 -20.96
C TYR A 194 16.31 1.21 -19.65
N SER A 195 16.36 -0.09 -19.37
CA SER A 195 15.79 -0.62 -18.12
C SER A 195 16.82 -0.73 -16.99
N ALA A 196 16.34 -0.91 -15.77
CA ALA A 196 17.17 -1.22 -14.59
C ALA A 196 17.47 -2.73 -14.51
N LYS A 197 18.44 -3.12 -13.68
CA LYS A 197 18.68 -4.55 -13.33
C LYS A 197 17.62 -5.06 -12.36
N ALA A 198 17.21 -4.21 -11.42
CA ALA A 198 16.22 -4.54 -10.41
C ALA A 198 15.44 -3.29 -9.97
N VAL A 199 14.31 -3.52 -9.30
CA VAL A 199 13.49 -2.48 -8.69
C VAL A 199 13.16 -2.79 -7.24
N ARG A 200 12.97 -1.74 -6.44
CA ARG A 200 12.52 -1.84 -5.05
C ARG A 200 11.42 -0.81 -4.80
N PHE A 201 10.42 -1.20 -4.01
CA PHE A 201 9.27 -0.36 -3.71
C PHE A 201 9.28 0.07 -2.26
N ARG A 202 8.95 1.34 -2.02
CA ARG A 202 8.76 1.89 -0.69
C ARG A 202 7.42 2.59 -0.61
N THR A 203 6.72 2.43 0.51
CA THR A 203 5.47 3.17 0.75
C THR A 203 5.56 3.92 2.06
N GLY A 204 4.84 5.03 2.16
CA GLY A 204 4.86 5.84 3.36
C GLY A 204 4.07 7.12 3.24
N TYR A 205 4.49 8.11 4.03
CA TYR A 205 3.82 9.39 4.16
C TYR A 205 4.80 10.56 4.03
N ARG A 206 4.27 11.72 3.65
CA ARG A 206 5.03 12.98 3.59
C ARG A 206 5.14 13.59 4.99
N ILE A 207 6.32 14.08 5.37
CA ILE A 207 6.59 14.67 6.69
C ILE A 207 6.18 16.14 6.76
N LEU A 208 6.34 16.89 5.66
CA LEU A 208 6.05 18.33 5.59
C LEU A 208 4.80 18.60 4.74
N PRO A 209 3.82 19.40 5.22
CA PRO A 209 2.64 19.80 4.44
C PRO A 209 3.00 20.59 3.18
N ASP A 210 2.13 20.53 2.17
CA ASP A 210 2.32 21.17 0.85
C ASP A 210 2.46 22.72 0.94
N ASP A 211 1.86 23.34 1.96
CA ASP A 211 1.84 24.81 2.15
C ASP A 211 3.20 25.41 2.54
N TYR A 212 4.17 24.61 2.99
CA TYR A 212 5.49 25.09 3.37
C TYR A 212 6.45 25.31 2.18
N GLU A 213 6.03 24.98 0.95
CA GLU A 213 6.86 25.18 -0.25
C GLU A 213 6.79 26.60 -0.84
N GLN A 214 5.87 27.47 -0.39
CA GLN A 214 5.79 28.84 -0.91
C GLN A 214 6.89 29.79 -0.38
N ASP A 215 7.49 29.52 0.78
CA ASP A 215 8.42 30.45 1.45
C ASP A 215 9.92 30.18 1.20
N PHE A 216 10.28 29.05 0.56
CA PHE A 216 11.69 28.68 0.33
C PHE A 216 12.09 28.72 -1.14
N LYS A 217 11.93 29.88 -1.80
CA LYS A 217 12.49 30.14 -3.14
C LYS A 217 13.99 30.52 -3.15
N GLY A 218 14.72 30.35 -2.04
CA GLY A 218 16.02 31.00 -1.86
C GLY A 218 17.19 30.16 -1.37
N HIS A 219 17.01 28.95 -0.84
CA HIS A 219 18.13 28.16 -0.32
C HIS A 219 18.00 26.68 -0.64
N GLU A 220 19.02 26.17 -1.33
CA GLU A 220 19.45 24.78 -1.51
C GLU A 220 18.44 23.73 -1.05
N SER A 221 17.74 23.17 -2.04
CA SER A 221 16.74 22.12 -1.92
C SER A 221 17.23 21.00 -1.00
N LYS A 222 16.60 20.85 0.17
CA LYS A 222 16.70 19.62 0.95
C LYS A 222 16.43 18.44 0.03
N THR A 223 17.35 17.48 -0.01
CA THR A 223 17.21 16.29 -0.86
C THR A 223 15.82 15.68 -0.69
N SER A 224 15.21 15.19 -1.78
CA SER A 224 13.84 14.65 -1.76
C SER A 224 13.63 13.55 -0.72
N ALA A 225 14.71 12.89 -0.26
CA ALA A 225 14.72 11.88 0.79
C ALA A 225 14.27 12.41 2.17
N GLU A 226 14.49 13.69 2.50
CA GLU A 226 14.12 14.26 3.81
C GLU A 226 12.63 14.63 3.92
N LYS A 227 11.89 14.58 2.80
CA LYS A 227 10.47 14.98 2.75
C LYS A 227 9.51 13.83 3.11
N PHE A 228 9.97 12.58 3.09
CA PHE A 228 9.11 11.40 3.21
C PHE A 228 9.62 10.45 4.29
N MET A 229 8.69 9.84 5.03
CA MET A 229 8.95 8.73 5.93
C MET A 229 8.45 7.44 5.28
N TRP A 230 9.36 6.51 5.02
CA TRP A 230 9.03 5.21 4.44
C TRP A 230 8.75 4.19 5.55
N THR A 231 7.53 3.66 5.59
CA THR A 231 7.10 2.69 6.61
C THR A 231 7.18 1.25 6.13
N TYR A 232 7.34 1.06 4.82
CA TYR A 232 7.56 -0.24 4.20
C TYR A 232 8.62 -0.13 3.12
N THR A 233 9.41 -1.20 2.97
CA THR A 233 10.38 -1.37 1.89
C THR A 233 10.35 -2.83 1.46
N SER A 234 10.15 -3.07 0.16
CA SER A 234 10.11 -4.41 -0.40
C SER A 234 11.51 -5.02 -0.54
N GLN A 235 11.56 -6.32 -0.84
CA GLN A 235 12.72 -6.94 -1.47
C GLN A 235 12.99 -6.32 -2.86
N GLU A 236 14.15 -6.62 -3.42
CA GLU A 236 14.45 -6.29 -4.81
C GLU A 236 13.78 -7.29 -5.76
N PHE A 237 13.23 -6.78 -6.85
CA PHE A 237 12.67 -7.60 -7.92
C PHE A 237 13.52 -7.43 -9.17
N PRO A 238 13.95 -8.52 -9.83
CA PRO A 238 14.72 -8.41 -11.07
C PRO A 238 13.85 -7.81 -12.18
N MET A 239 14.42 -6.88 -12.94
CA MET A 239 13.79 -6.27 -14.12
C MET A 239 14.49 -6.80 -15.37
N VAL A 240 13.70 -7.17 -16.38
CA VAL A 240 14.23 -7.69 -17.65
C VAL A 240 14.46 -6.55 -18.65
N GLN A 241 15.40 -6.73 -19.57
CA GLN A 241 15.71 -5.76 -20.64
C GLN A 241 14.70 -5.84 -21.79
N GLU A 242 13.42 -5.62 -21.49
CA GLU A 242 12.32 -5.68 -22.44
C GLU A 242 11.40 -4.47 -22.26
N SER A 243 10.80 -3.99 -23.36
CA SER A 243 9.95 -2.79 -23.40
C SER A 243 8.47 -3.06 -23.12
N GLY A 244 8.14 -4.28 -22.69
CA GLY A 244 6.80 -4.66 -22.24
C GLY A 244 6.52 -4.21 -20.81
N LEU A 245 5.23 -4.16 -20.45
CA LEU A 245 4.80 -3.93 -19.08
C LEU A 245 5.17 -5.13 -18.21
N GLN A 246 6.08 -4.94 -17.26
CA GLN A 246 6.56 -5.99 -16.35
C GLN A 246 5.81 -5.92 -15.03
N ASN A 247 5.32 -7.07 -14.55
CA ASN A 247 4.52 -7.15 -13.34
C ASN A 247 5.33 -7.53 -12.11
N PHE A 248 5.31 -6.69 -11.08
CA PHE A 248 5.99 -6.91 -9.81
C PHE A 248 4.97 -7.15 -8.69
N LYS A 249 4.60 -8.41 -8.48
CA LYS A 249 3.70 -8.83 -7.41
C LYS A 249 4.41 -8.83 -6.07
N LEU A 250 3.82 -8.15 -5.09
CA LEU A 250 4.31 -8.17 -3.72
C LEU A 250 4.02 -9.55 -3.09
N PRO A 251 4.95 -10.12 -2.30
CA PRO A 251 4.75 -11.43 -1.67
C PRO A 251 3.51 -11.49 -0.77
N GLN A 252 3.14 -10.35 -0.19
CA GLN A 252 1.93 -10.14 0.60
C GLN A 252 1.35 -8.76 0.25
N PRO A 253 0.02 -8.58 0.33
CA PRO A 253 -0.58 -7.26 0.20
C PRO A 253 0.00 -6.28 1.21
N VAL A 254 0.33 -5.07 0.77
CA VAL A 254 0.96 -4.04 1.61
C VAL A 254 -0.03 -2.91 1.87
N LEU A 255 -0.36 -2.69 3.13
CA LEU A 255 -1.10 -1.50 3.53
C LEU A 255 -0.19 -0.26 3.49
N CYS A 256 -0.45 0.63 2.52
CA CYS A 256 0.14 1.96 2.47
C CYS A 256 -0.67 2.91 3.35
N ILE A 257 0.01 3.60 4.27
CA ILE A 257 -0.54 4.67 5.10
C ILE A 257 0.24 5.94 4.77
N GLY A 258 -0.47 6.95 4.27
CA GLY A 258 0.08 8.23 3.82
C GLY A 258 -0.03 8.50 2.32
N GLY A 259 -0.37 7.50 1.51
CA GLY A 259 -0.65 7.70 0.08
C GLY A 259 0.55 7.99 -0.80
N TYR A 260 1.78 7.61 -0.41
CA TYR A 260 2.98 7.78 -1.24
C TYR A 260 3.68 6.47 -1.54
N LEU A 261 4.13 6.35 -2.79
CA LEU A 261 4.94 5.26 -3.33
C LEU A 261 6.25 5.83 -3.89
N GLN A 262 7.37 5.17 -3.60
CA GLN A 262 8.64 5.40 -4.28
C GLN A 262 9.13 4.10 -4.92
N ILE A 263 9.53 4.22 -6.18
CA ILE A 263 10.18 3.17 -6.97
C ILE A 263 11.67 3.50 -7.02
N GLU A 264 12.51 2.64 -6.44
CA GLU A 264 13.96 2.68 -6.63
C GLU A 264 14.34 1.80 -7.83
N LEU A 265 14.96 2.39 -8.84
CA LEU A 265 15.48 1.72 -10.03
C LEU A 265 16.98 1.44 -9.81
N LEU A 266 17.35 0.18 -9.73
CA LEU A 266 18.66 -0.28 -9.26
C LEU A 266 19.46 -0.90 -10.41
N GLY A 267 20.70 -0.42 -10.58
CA GLY A 267 21.63 -0.92 -11.58
C GLY A 267 21.24 -0.52 -12.99
N ARG A 268 22.03 0.36 -13.60
CA ARG A 268 21.86 0.77 -15.00
C ARG A 268 22.49 -0.27 -15.92
N VAL A 269 21.90 -0.48 -17.09
CA VAL A 269 22.36 -1.51 -18.02
C VAL A 269 22.77 -0.93 -19.37
N GLN A 270 21.99 0.00 -19.90
CA GLN A 270 22.20 0.53 -21.24
C GLN A 270 22.95 1.86 -21.20
N LYS A 271 23.96 1.97 -22.08
CA LYS A 271 24.64 3.23 -22.35
C LYS A 271 24.05 3.95 -23.56
N GLN A 272 24.02 5.27 -23.49
CA GLN A 272 23.72 6.11 -24.63
C GLN A 272 24.97 6.31 -25.50
N ALA A 273 24.83 6.14 -26.81
CA ALA A 273 25.95 6.20 -27.74
C ALA A 273 26.56 7.61 -27.90
N MET A 274 25.82 8.66 -27.55
CA MET A 274 26.24 10.05 -27.73
C MET A 274 27.32 10.47 -26.71
N ASP A 275 27.22 9.97 -25.48
CA ASP A 275 28.02 10.41 -24.33
C ASP A 275 28.71 9.26 -23.58
N ASP A 276 28.42 8.00 -23.95
CA ASP A 276 28.92 6.79 -23.29
C ASP A 276 28.56 6.69 -21.78
N LEU A 277 27.45 7.34 -21.39
CA LEU A 277 26.89 7.29 -20.04
C LEU A 277 25.70 6.34 -19.95
N TYR A 278 25.42 5.86 -18.75
CA TYR A 278 24.30 4.99 -18.45
C TYR A 278 23.02 5.76 -18.11
N TYR A 279 21.91 5.32 -18.69
CA TYR A 279 20.59 5.92 -18.51
C TYR A 279 19.56 4.86 -18.09
N ILE A 280 18.50 5.30 -17.40
CA ILE A 280 17.28 4.53 -17.16
C ILE A 280 16.12 5.34 -17.70
N CYS A 281 15.24 4.71 -18.46
CA CYS A 281 14.04 5.32 -18.99
C CYS A 281 12.81 4.45 -18.70
N VAL A 282 11.72 5.09 -18.27
CA VAL A 282 10.46 4.44 -17.93
C VAL A 282 9.36 5.02 -18.79
N ALA A 283 8.63 4.17 -19.52
CA ALA A 283 7.51 4.56 -20.35
C ALA A 283 6.23 4.71 -19.54
N TYR A 284 5.95 3.75 -18.66
CA TYR A 284 4.67 3.68 -17.94
C TYR A 284 4.84 3.01 -16.56
N VAL A 285 4.08 3.50 -15.58
CA VAL A 285 3.94 2.92 -14.24
C VAL A 285 2.47 2.72 -13.92
N GLN A 286 2.17 1.55 -13.35
CA GLN A 286 0.84 1.16 -12.91
C GLN A 286 0.91 0.66 -11.46
N VAL A 287 -0.06 1.01 -10.63
CA VAL A 287 -0.14 0.48 -9.26
C VAL A 287 -1.48 -0.19 -9.05
N ILE A 288 -1.47 -1.50 -8.86
CA ILE A 288 -2.67 -2.28 -8.65
C ILE A 288 -2.83 -2.60 -7.17
N GLY A 289 -4.01 -2.26 -6.66
CA GLY A 289 -4.33 -2.43 -5.26
C GLY A 289 -5.81 -2.23 -4.98
N ARG A 290 -6.12 -2.07 -3.71
CA ARG A 290 -7.48 -1.86 -3.21
C ARG A 290 -7.57 -0.50 -2.53
N LEU A 291 -8.56 0.28 -2.95
CA LEU A 291 -8.91 1.54 -2.32
C LEU A 291 -9.91 1.27 -1.20
N LEU A 292 -9.75 1.96 -0.06
CA LEU A 292 -10.69 1.87 1.07
C LEU A 292 -11.87 2.84 0.95
N ASP A 293 -11.84 3.75 -0.03
CA ASP A 293 -12.90 4.72 -0.32
C ASP A 293 -14.01 4.06 -1.18
N PRO A 294 -15.31 4.12 -0.82
CA PRO A 294 -15.94 4.97 0.20
C PRO A 294 -16.30 4.26 1.50
N VAL A 295 -15.61 3.18 1.87
CA VAL A 295 -15.89 2.47 3.13
C VAL A 295 -15.58 3.37 4.35
N PHE A 296 -14.79 4.43 4.18
CA PHE A 296 -14.39 5.40 5.22
C PHE A 296 -14.50 6.88 4.80
N GLY A 297 -15.20 7.18 3.69
CA GLY A 297 -15.42 8.55 3.18
C GLY A 297 -16.66 9.23 3.76
#